data_AF-A0A5S9MBF8-F1
#
_entry.id   AF-A0A5S9MBF8-F1
#
_cell.length_a   1.000
_cell.length_b   1.000
_cell.length_c   1.000
_cell.angle_alpha   90.00
_cell.angle_beta   90.00
_cell.angle_gamma   90.00
#
_symmetry.space_group_name_H-M   'P 1'
#
loop_
_entity.id
_entity.type
_entity.pdbx_description
1 polymer ?
#
loop_
_entity_poly.entity_id
_entity_poly.type
_entity_poly.pdbx_seq_one_letter_code
_entity_poly.pdbx_strand_id
1 'polypeptide(L)'
;MTKIIAETPEFFDVYSGDDSLTLPAVSVGAKGVVSVASHIVGLDMQQMLKSYASGQTANAALIHQKLLPIMKQLFSAPNPTPVKTALQLKGLDVGSVRLPLLPLSEEERLDLSSVF
;
A
#
# COMPACT_ATOMS: atom_id res chain seq x y z
N MET A 1 12.02 5.22 11.56
CA MET A 1 10.73 5.93 11.74
C MET A 1 10.60 6.51 13.15
N THR A 2 10.50 5.71 14.21
CA THR A 2 10.30 6.20 15.59
C THR A 2 11.30 7.27 16.02
N LYS A 3 12.58 7.13 15.64
CA LYS A 3 13.59 8.18 15.87
C LYS A 3 13.17 9.55 15.32
N ILE A 4 12.71 9.60 14.07
CA ILE A 4 12.29 10.86 13.43
C ILE A 4 11.06 11.42 14.16
N ILE A 5 10.07 10.58 14.44
CA ILE A 5 8.86 10.98 15.15
C ILE A 5 9.20 11.55 16.54
N ALA A 6 10.16 10.96 17.24
CA ALA A 6 10.56 11.40 18.59
C ALA A 6 11.48 12.64 18.59
N GLU A 7 12.27 12.84 17.53
CA GLU A 7 13.28 13.91 17.46
C GLU A 7 12.85 15.10 16.58
N THR A 8 11.59 15.14 16.13
CA THR A 8 11.03 16.26 15.34
C THR A 8 9.88 16.95 16.08
N PRO A 9 9.60 18.23 15.80
CA PRO A 9 8.49 18.95 16.40
C PRO A 9 7.12 18.34 16.07
N GLU A 10 6.11 18.61 16.90
CA GLU A 10 4.74 18.08 16.73
C GLU A 10 4.09 18.42 15.37
N PHE A 11 4.47 19.55 14.76
CA PHE A 11 3.97 19.95 13.44
C PHE A 11 4.61 19.18 12.27
N PHE A 12 5.57 18.29 12.55
CA PHE A 12 6.25 17.49 11.54
C PHE A 12 5.56 16.13 11.37
N ASP A 13 4.71 16.01 10.34
CA ASP A 13 4.03 14.76 10.03
C ASP A 13 4.98 13.76 9.33
N VAL A 14 5.04 12.54 9.86
CA VAL A 14 5.75 11.41 9.23
C VAL A 14 4.73 10.48 8.57
N TYR A 15 4.95 10.11 7.31
CA TYR A 15 4.11 9.16 6.57
C TYR A 15 4.90 7.89 6.25
N SER A 16 4.24 6.73 6.28
CA SER A 16 4.81 5.50 5.71
C SER A 16 4.96 5.66 4.20
N GLY A 17 6.10 5.21 3.66
CA GLY A 17 6.31 5.05 2.22
C GLY A 17 6.08 3.62 1.73
N ASP A 18 5.71 2.71 2.62
CA ASP A 18 5.46 1.29 2.33
C ASP A 18 4.07 0.92 2.87
N ASP A 19 3.21 0.42 1.97
CA ASP A 19 1.83 0.05 2.28
C ASP A 19 1.76 -1.03 3.37
N SER A 20 2.65 -2.03 3.31
CA SER A 20 2.68 -3.15 4.25
C SER A 20 3.09 -2.73 5.66
N LEU A 21 3.86 -1.64 5.77
CA LEU A 21 4.31 -1.09 7.04
C LEU A 21 3.38 -0.01 7.60
N THR A 22 2.27 0.31 6.92
CA THR A 22 1.34 1.39 7.34
C THR A 22 0.82 1.20 8.76
N LEU A 23 0.30 0.02 9.11
CA LEU A 23 -0.27 -0.20 10.44
C LEU A 23 0.80 -0.14 11.55
N PRO A 24 1.98 -0.80 11.41
CA PRO A 24 3.10 -0.59 12.32
C PRO A 24 3.53 0.88 12.42
N ALA A 25 3.58 1.60 11.29
CA ALA A 25 3.98 3.00 11.23
C ALA A 25 3.08 3.90 12.08
N VAL A 26 1.76 3.81 11.86
CA VAL A 26 0.81 4.62 12.63
C VAL A 26 0.79 4.22 14.11
N SER A 27 1.14 2.97 14.43
CA SER A 27 1.25 2.53 15.83
C SER A 27 2.38 3.16 16.62
N VAL A 28 3.37 3.74 15.94
CA VAL A 28 4.49 4.45 16.56
C VAL A 28 4.44 5.97 16.31
N GLY A 29 3.29 6.49 15.86
CA GLY A 29 3.03 7.92 15.72
C GLY A 29 3.13 8.49 14.30
N ALA A 30 3.24 7.66 13.26
CA ALA A 30 3.12 8.15 11.89
C ALA A 30 1.69 8.66 11.62
N LYS A 31 1.56 9.69 10.77
CA LYS A 31 0.30 10.33 10.40
C LYS A 31 -0.55 9.49 9.45
N GLY A 32 0.09 8.66 8.64
CA GLY A 32 -0.58 7.86 7.61
C GLY A 32 0.42 7.25 6.63
N VAL A 33 0.04 7.19 5.35
CA VAL A 33 0.81 6.56 4.28
C VAL A 33 0.71 7.38 2.99
N VAL A 34 1.82 7.46 2.25
CA VAL A 34 1.83 7.83 0.83
C VAL A 34 1.84 6.51 0.05
N SER A 35 0.72 6.18 -0.57
CA SER A 35 0.37 4.79 -0.88
C SER A 35 0.35 4.46 -2.37
N VAL A 36 0.87 3.28 -2.72
CA VAL A 36 0.67 2.67 -4.05
C VAL A 36 -0.63 1.88 -4.05
N ALA A 37 -0.84 1.03 -3.04
CA ALA A 37 -2.01 0.15 -2.91
C ALA A 37 -3.35 0.90 -2.91
N SER A 38 -3.37 2.17 -2.51
CA SER A 38 -4.58 3.00 -2.50
C SER A 38 -5.25 3.16 -3.87
N HIS A 39 -4.51 3.01 -4.97
CA HIS A 39 -5.08 2.99 -6.34
C HIS A 39 -6.03 1.81 -6.57
N ILE A 40 -5.85 0.73 -5.80
CA ILE A 40 -6.59 -0.54 -5.95
C ILE A 40 -7.54 -0.77 -4.77
N VAL A 41 -7.08 -0.52 -3.54
CA VAL A 41 -7.76 -0.86 -2.27
C VAL A 41 -7.83 0.34 -1.30
N GLY A 42 -7.89 1.57 -1.83
CA GLY A 42 -7.86 2.79 -1.02
C GLY A 42 -8.97 2.90 0.02
N LEU A 43 -10.18 2.40 -0.28
CA LEU A 43 -11.30 2.40 0.68
C LEU A 43 -11.02 1.51 1.90
N ASP A 44 -10.48 0.32 1.68
CA ASP A 44 -10.14 -0.62 2.75
C ASP A 44 -8.95 -0.11 3.58
N MET A 45 -7.95 0.50 2.92
CA MET A 45 -6.85 1.18 3.62
C MET A 45 -7.36 2.33 4.52
N GLN A 46 -8.30 3.13 4.02
CA GLN A 46 -8.92 4.18 4.82
C GLN A 46 -9.70 3.58 6.00
N GLN A 47 -10.43 2.48 5.80
CA GLN A 47 -11.16 1.79 6.85
C GLN A 47 -10.23 1.20 7.92
N MET A 48 -9.08 0.66 7.52
CA MET A 48 -8.02 0.20 8.42
C MET A 48 -7.53 1.34 9.33
N LEU A 49 -7.17 2.48 8.72
CA LEU A 49 -6.67 3.64 9.47
C LEU A 49 -7.73 4.26 10.38
N LYS A 50 -8.99 4.37 9.93
CA LYS A 50 -10.12 4.81 10.76
C LYS A 50 -10.34 3.88 11.95
N SER A 51 -10.28 2.56 11.72
CA SER A 51 -10.42 1.57 12.79
C SER A 51 -9.32 1.74 13.83
N TYR A 52 -8.05 1.88 13.39
CA TYR A 52 -6.93 2.13 14.30
C TYR A 52 -7.11 3.43 15.09
N ALA A 53 -7.44 4.54 14.42
CA ALA A 53 -7.64 5.85 15.06
C ALA A 53 -8.79 5.87 16.07
N SER A 54 -9.81 5.02 15.88
CA SER A 54 -10.93 4.84 16.83
C SER A 54 -10.64 3.86 17.99
N GLY A 55 -9.40 3.37 18.12
CA GLY A 55 -9.01 2.40 19.15
C GLY A 55 -9.37 0.94 18.84
N GLN A 56 -9.97 0.66 17.67
CA GLN A 56 -10.33 -0.69 17.23
C GLN A 56 -9.13 -1.42 16.59
N THR A 57 -8.06 -1.61 17.36
CA THR A 57 -6.77 -2.12 16.88
C THR A 57 -6.86 -3.54 16.32
N ALA A 58 -7.66 -4.42 16.93
CA ALA A 58 -7.89 -5.77 16.42
C ALA A 58 -8.56 -5.77 15.03
N ASN A 59 -9.53 -4.89 14.82
CA ASN A 59 -10.18 -4.74 13.51
C ASN A 59 -9.22 -4.19 12.46
N ALA A 60 -8.40 -3.19 12.83
CA ALA A 60 -7.36 -2.67 11.95
C ALA A 60 -6.36 -3.76 11.54
N ALA A 61 -5.95 -4.61 12.48
CA ALA A 61 -5.07 -5.75 12.21
C ALA A 61 -5.71 -6.78 11.26
N LEU A 62 -7.01 -7.09 11.44
CA LEU A 62 -7.73 -8.00 10.53
C LEU A 62 -7.83 -7.44 9.11
N ILE A 63 -8.09 -6.13 8.96
CA ILE A 63 -8.10 -5.48 7.64
C ILE A 63 -6.69 -5.51 7.03
N HIS A 64 -5.66 -5.16 7.80
CA HIS A 64 -4.27 -5.22 7.34
C HIS A 64 -3.87 -6.60 6.84
N GLN A 65 -4.22 -7.67 7.57
CA GLN A 65 -3.94 -9.06 7.16
C GLN A 65 -4.61 -9.41 5.82
N LYS A 66 -5.83 -8.94 5.58
CA LYS A 66 -6.54 -9.14 4.30
C LYS A 66 -5.88 -8.37 3.16
N LEU A 67 -5.36 -7.18 3.43
CA LEU A 67 -4.71 -6.33 2.41
C LEU A 67 -3.26 -6.73 2.13
N LEU A 68 -2.58 -7.39 3.06
CA LEU A 68 -1.15 -7.70 2.96
C LEU A 68 -0.76 -8.49 1.69
N PRO A 69 -1.50 -9.52 1.25
CA PRO A 69 -1.19 -10.21 -0.01
C PRO A 69 -1.22 -9.27 -1.22
N ILE A 70 -2.20 -8.36 -1.28
CA ILE A 70 -2.32 -7.35 -2.35
C ILE A 70 -1.14 -6.39 -2.29
N MET A 71 -0.84 -5.85 -1.10
CA MET A 71 0.30 -4.94 -0.91
C MET A 71 1.61 -5.60 -1.34
N LYS A 72 1.85 -6.87 -1.00
CA LYS A 72 3.06 -7.58 -1.41
C LYS A 72 3.13 -7.78 -2.92
N GLN A 73 2.04 -8.17 -3.57
CA GLN A 73 2.03 -8.35 -5.02
C GLN A 73 2.18 -7.05 -5.80
N LEU A 74 1.73 -5.92 -5.25
CA LEU A 74 1.97 -4.61 -5.87
C LEU A 74 3.45 -4.17 -5.83
N PHE A 75 4.29 -4.87 -5.08
CA PHE A 75 5.74 -4.65 -4.99
C PHE A 75 6.55 -5.88 -5.42
N SER A 76 5.95 -6.86 -6.13
CA SER A 76 6.65 -8.04 -6.65
C SER A 76 7.67 -7.72 -7.75
N ALA A 77 7.50 -6.58 -8.43
CA ALA A 77 8.43 -6.01 -9.39
C ALA A 77 8.59 -4.49 -9.14
N PRO A 78 9.57 -3.80 -9.76
CA PRO A 78 9.78 -2.37 -9.55
C PRO A 78 8.51 -1.52 -9.78
N ASN A 79 8.14 -0.74 -8.78
CA ASN A 79 7.05 0.24 -8.87
C ASN A 79 7.36 1.26 -9.99
N PRO A 80 6.42 1.59 -10.91
CA PRO A 80 4.98 1.27 -10.90
C PRO A 80 4.51 0.14 -11.82
N THR A 81 5.38 -0.79 -12.22
CA THR A 81 4.98 -1.88 -13.12
C THR A 81 3.78 -2.70 -12.58
N PRO A 82 3.78 -3.23 -11.34
CA PRO A 82 2.66 -4.03 -10.87
C PRO A 82 1.35 -3.24 -10.72
N VAL A 83 1.39 -2.02 -10.16
CA VAL A 83 0.17 -1.22 -9.96
C VAL A 83 -0.47 -0.79 -11.27
N LYS A 84 0.32 -0.48 -12.31
CA LYS A 84 -0.24 -0.20 -13.65
C LYS A 84 -0.91 -1.44 -14.25
N THR A 85 -0.29 -2.62 -14.11
CA THR A 85 -0.92 -3.88 -14.54
C THR A 85 -2.20 -4.17 -13.77
N ALA A 86 -2.24 -3.92 -12.46
CA ALA A 86 -3.44 -4.07 -11.63
C ALA A 86 -4.58 -3.14 -12.08
N LEU A 87 -4.28 -1.89 -12.43
CA LEU A 87 -5.26 -0.94 -12.97
C LEU A 87 -5.81 -1.42 -14.33
N GLN A 88 -4.95 -1.96 -15.20
CA GLN A 88 -5.38 -2.58 -16.46
C GLN A 88 -6.28 -3.79 -16.23
N LEU A 89 -5.96 -4.65 -15.25
CA LEU A 89 -6.80 -5.79 -14.84
C LEU A 89 -8.18 -5.33 -14.33
N LYS A 90 -8.27 -4.13 -13.74
CA LYS A 90 -9.53 -3.48 -13.34
C LYS A 90 -10.22 -2.73 -14.48
N GLY A 91 -9.74 -2.85 -15.73
CA GLY A 91 -10.36 -2.25 -16.91
C GLY A 91 -10.02 -0.79 -17.17
N LEU A 92 -9.01 -0.23 -16.47
CA LEU A 92 -8.54 1.14 -16.69
C LEU A 92 -7.38 1.13 -17.69
N ASP A 93 -7.52 1.90 -18.76
CA ASP A 93 -6.41 2.10 -19.70
C ASP A 93 -5.42 3.14 -19.16
N VAL A 94 -4.31 2.64 -18.63
CA VAL A 94 -3.18 3.45 -18.15
C VAL A 94 -1.94 3.33 -19.03
N GLY A 95 -2.02 2.58 -20.14
CA GLY A 95 -0.87 2.18 -20.96
C GLY A 95 0.20 1.38 -20.21
N SER A 96 1.28 1.00 -20.91
CA SER A 96 2.42 0.31 -20.33
C SER A 96 3.35 1.26 -19.55
N VAL A 97 4.36 0.70 -18.88
CA VAL A 97 5.51 1.46 -18.40
C VAL A 97 6.43 1.86 -19.55
N ARG A 98 7.27 2.88 -19.33
CA ARG A 98 8.31 3.29 -20.28
C ARG A 98 9.65 2.69 -19.86
N LEU A 99 10.49 2.37 -20.85
CA LEU A 99 11.87 1.97 -20.59
C LEU A 99 12.58 3.00 -19.68
N PRO A 100 13.43 2.55 -18.75
CA PRO A 100 13.99 1.20 -18.64
C PRO A 100 13.10 0.18 -17.90
N LEU A 101 11.90 0.57 -17.46
CA LEU A 101 10.98 -0.36 -16.82
C LEU A 101 10.35 -1.28 -17.86
N LEU A 102 10.22 -2.56 -17.50
CA LEU A 102 9.60 -3.59 -18.31
C LEU A 102 8.18 -3.89 -17.78
N PRO A 103 7.24 -4.29 -18.66
CA PRO A 103 5.97 -4.84 -18.22
C PRO A 103 6.17 -6.15 -17.45
N LEU A 104 5.17 -6.53 -16.65
CA LEU A 104 5.14 -7.87 -16.07
C LEU A 104 5.09 -8.93 -17.17
N SER A 105 5.74 -10.05 -16.93
CA SER A 105 5.52 -11.29 -17.68
C SER A 105 4.10 -11.81 -17.49
N GLU A 106 3.68 -12.74 -18.35
CA GLU A 106 2.35 -13.37 -18.22
C GLU A 106 2.20 -14.13 -16.89
N GLU A 107 3.26 -14.77 -16.41
CA GLU A 107 3.27 -15.48 -15.12
C GLU A 107 3.08 -14.50 -13.96
N GLU A 108 3.88 -13.43 -13.88
CA GLU A 108 3.75 -12.40 -12.85
C GLU A 108 2.38 -11.70 -12.89
N ARG A 109 1.81 -11.54 -14.09
CA ARG A 109 0.47 -10.98 -14.27
C ARG A 109 -0.62 -11.92 -13.76
N LEU A 110 -0.48 -13.24 -13.95
CA LEU A 110 -1.38 -14.24 -13.37
C LEU A 110 -1.28 -14.24 -11.84
N ASP A 111 -0.07 -14.23 -11.29
CA ASP A 111 0.17 -14.15 -9.85
C ASP A 111 -0.47 -12.90 -9.23
N LEU A 112 -0.28 -11.74 -9.87
CA LEU A 112 -0.90 -10.49 -9.44
C LEU A 112 -2.43 -10.56 -9.49
N SER A 113 -3.01 -11.23 -10.49
CA SER A 113 -4.47 -11.35 -10.61
C SER A 113 -5.09 -12.25 -9.53
N SER A 114 -4.32 -13.19 -8.97
CA SER A 114 -4.79 -14.18 -7.99
C SER A 114 -5.11 -13.59 -6.60
N VAL A 115 -4.65 -12.37 -6.33
CA VAL A 115 -4.88 -11.67 -5.04
C VAL A 115 -6.02 -10.65 -5.08
N PHE A 116 -6.71 -10.52 -6.21
CA PHE A 116 -7.87 -9.63 -6.37
C PHE A 116 -9.21 -10.34 -6.18
#